data_AF-A0A7Z0SEY5-F1
#
_entry.id   AF-A0A7Z0SEY5-F1
#
_cell.length_a   1.000
_cell.length_b   1.000
_cell.length_c   1.000
_cell.angle_alpha   90.00
_cell.angle_beta   90.00
_cell.angle_gamma   90.00
#
_symmetry.space_group_name_H-M   'P 1'
#
loop_
_entity.id
_entity.type
_entity.pdbx_description
1 polymer ?
#
loop_
_entity_poly.entity_id
_entity_poly.type
_entity_poly.pdbx_seq_one_letter_code
_entity_poly.pdbx_strand_id
1 'polypeptide(L)'
;MKQTRLLVLGASNTQLPIILKALELNCFVITVDNIPDNIGHQHSHQSINCSTADREAVLAYAKELEIDGIVTFASDIATTTVAFVAEQLNLTGCKQNIAETLSNKALFRQFQGRQQLDSPWFFITQDIEELNKYYSQLSAPVIFKPVDTSGSRGLVKLDTLNPDLCHNAFMYAQSFSRANTVSIEEFVEGIDVSGDGFLINGQLHALISQKFKQGFIPTGHYFPTNIKPVDQQRILAKSKNLSCHRLLMVY
;
A
#
# COMPACT_ATOMS: atom_id res chain seq x y z
N MET A 1 1.91 -16.31 -32.02
CA MET A 1 2.20 -16.35 -30.57
C MET A 1 0.87 -16.40 -29.84
N LYS A 2 0.76 -17.16 -28.73
CA LYS A 2 -0.46 -17.18 -27.90
C LYS A 2 -0.72 -15.76 -27.38
N GLN A 3 -1.97 -15.29 -27.43
CA GLN A 3 -2.34 -14.00 -26.86
C GLN A 3 -2.24 -14.07 -25.33
N THR A 4 -1.49 -13.17 -24.72
CA THR A 4 -1.32 -13.10 -23.25
C THR A 4 -2.65 -12.74 -22.58
N ARG A 5 -3.09 -13.57 -21.64
CA ARG A 5 -4.30 -13.35 -20.83
C ARG A 5 -3.93 -12.64 -19.54
N LEU A 6 -4.34 -11.38 -19.39
CA LEU A 6 -4.01 -10.56 -18.22
C LEU A 6 -5.24 -10.34 -17.36
N LEU A 7 -5.15 -10.74 -16.09
CA LEU A 7 -6.16 -10.45 -15.08
C LEU A 7 -5.83 -9.13 -14.37
N VAL A 8 -6.76 -8.17 -14.41
CA VAL A 8 -6.63 -6.87 -13.74
C VAL A 8 -7.60 -6.81 -12.57
N LEU A 9 -7.07 -6.67 -11.35
CA LEU A 9 -7.90 -6.47 -10.16
C LEU A 9 -8.21 -4.99 -9.97
N GLY A 10 -9.49 -4.66 -10.00
CA GLY A 10 -10.04 -3.31 -10.03
C GLY A 10 -10.43 -2.89 -11.44
N ALA A 11 -11.58 -2.23 -11.55
CA ALA A 11 -12.11 -1.75 -12.84
C ALA A 11 -12.52 -0.27 -12.80
N SER A 12 -12.17 0.47 -11.77
CA SER A 12 -12.52 1.89 -11.65
C SER A 12 -11.68 2.78 -12.57
N ASN A 13 -11.95 4.10 -12.55
CA ASN A 13 -11.14 5.10 -13.26
C ASN A 13 -9.64 5.01 -12.95
N THR A 14 -9.24 4.55 -11.75
CA THR A 14 -7.82 4.46 -11.38
C THR A 14 -7.11 3.28 -12.05
N GLN A 15 -7.83 2.22 -12.44
CA GLN A 15 -7.28 1.08 -13.19
C GLN A 15 -7.46 1.22 -14.70
N LEU A 16 -8.28 2.16 -15.17
CA LEU A 16 -8.52 2.34 -16.61
C LEU A 16 -7.22 2.52 -17.41
N PRO A 17 -6.21 3.32 -16.98
CA PRO A 17 -4.97 3.45 -17.75
C PRO A 17 -4.21 2.14 -17.97
N ILE A 18 -4.13 1.26 -16.95
CA ILE A 18 -3.44 -0.03 -17.09
C ILE A 18 -4.25 -1.01 -17.95
N ILE A 19 -5.59 -0.96 -17.87
CA ILE A 19 -6.48 -1.74 -18.74
C ILE A 19 -6.28 -1.36 -20.20
N LEU A 20 -6.35 -0.06 -20.52
CA LEU A 20 -6.12 0.44 -21.88
C LEU A 20 -4.72 0.09 -22.37
N LYS A 21 -3.71 0.23 -21.50
CA LYS A 21 -2.33 -0.13 -21.86
C LYS A 21 -2.17 -1.62 -22.19
N ALA A 22 -2.84 -2.50 -21.45
CA ALA A 22 -2.81 -3.93 -21.74
C ALA A 22 -3.48 -4.28 -23.09
N LEU A 23 -4.57 -3.57 -23.45
CA LEU A 23 -5.20 -3.71 -24.76
C LEU A 23 -4.26 -3.25 -25.89
N GLU A 24 -3.58 -2.11 -25.74
CA GLU A 24 -2.56 -1.63 -26.69
C GLU A 24 -1.43 -2.64 -26.91
N LEU A 25 -1.08 -3.41 -25.87
CA LEU A 25 -0.07 -4.46 -25.91
C LEU A 25 -0.62 -5.80 -26.46
N ASN A 26 -1.85 -5.81 -26.98
CA ASN A 26 -2.55 -6.97 -27.53
C ASN A 26 -2.85 -8.08 -26.49
N CYS A 27 -2.96 -7.76 -25.20
CA CYS A 27 -3.39 -8.73 -24.19
C CYS A 27 -4.91 -9.00 -24.27
N PHE A 28 -5.32 -10.22 -23.95
CA PHE A 28 -6.71 -10.55 -23.61
C PHE A 28 -6.94 -10.14 -22.16
N VAL A 29 -7.58 -8.97 -21.97
CA VAL A 29 -7.79 -8.37 -20.65
C VAL A 29 -9.06 -8.89 -19.99
N ILE A 30 -8.91 -9.42 -18.78
CA ILE A 30 -10.01 -9.84 -17.89
C ILE A 30 -9.99 -8.90 -16.67
N THR A 31 -11.11 -8.31 -16.31
CA THR A 31 -11.23 -7.42 -15.16
C THR A 31 -12.01 -8.07 -14.02
N VAL A 32 -11.59 -7.82 -12.78
CA VAL A 32 -12.29 -8.28 -11.56
C VAL A 32 -12.58 -7.09 -10.66
N ASP A 33 -13.85 -6.82 -10.38
CA ASP A 33 -14.30 -5.81 -9.43
C ASP A 33 -15.73 -6.16 -8.98
N ASN A 34 -16.17 -5.64 -7.83
CA ASN A 34 -17.51 -5.92 -7.30
C ASN A 34 -18.54 -4.83 -7.64
N ILE A 35 -18.17 -3.86 -8.47
CA ILE A 35 -19.06 -2.84 -9.02
C ILE A 35 -19.21 -3.11 -10.52
N PRO A 36 -20.29 -3.77 -10.98
CA PRO A 36 -20.46 -4.21 -12.37
C PRO A 36 -20.38 -3.10 -13.42
N ASP A 37 -20.78 -1.87 -13.05
CA ASP A 37 -20.84 -0.73 -13.96
C ASP A 37 -19.53 0.07 -14.05
N ASN A 38 -18.47 -0.39 -13.39
CA ASN A 38 -17.16 0.26 -13.43
C ASN A 38 -16.63 0.37 -14.87
N ILE A 39 -16.09 1.55 -15.23
CA ILE A 39 -15.70 1.88 -16.62
C ILE A 39 -14.69 0.88 -17.22
N GLY A 40 -13.76 0.36 -16.42
CA GLY A 40 -12.76 -0.60 -16.85
C GLY A 40 -13.34 -1.91 -17.36
N HIS A 41 -14.51 -2.34 -16.84
CA HIS A 41 -15.20 -3.51 -17.35
C HIS A 41 -15.61 -3.34 -18.81
N GLN A 42 -16.08 -2.14 -19.19
CA GLN A 42 -16.55 -1.81 -20.54
C GLN A 42 -15.43 -1.86 -21.59
N HIS A 43 -14.17 -1.71 -21.17
CA HIS A 43 -13.01 -1.79 -22.05
C HIS A 43 -12.37 -3.19 -22.09
N SER A 44 -12.71 -4.07 -21.16
CA SER A 44 -12.11 -5.41 -21.05
C SER A 44 -12.78 -6.42 -21.99
N HIS A 45 -12.10 -7.52 -22.29
CA HIS A 45 -12.68 -8.61 -23.08
C HIS A 45 -13.63 -9.46 -22.25
N GLN A 46 -13.42 -9.50 -20.93
CA GLN A 46 -14.24 -10.24 -19.98
C GLN A 46 -14.21 -9.53 -18.62
N SER A 47 -15.36 -9.49 -17.94
CA SER A 47 -15.51 -8.92 -16.60
C SER A 47 -16.03 -9.97 -15.62
N ILE A 48 -15.54 -9.93 -14.39
CA ILE A 48 -15.95 -10.80 -13.29
C ILE A 48 -16.43 -9.93 -12.14
N ASN A 49 -17.68 -10.13 -11.74
CA ASN A 49 -18.25 -9.48 -10.56
C ASN A 49 -17.80 -10.21 -9.30
N CYS A 50 -16.67 -9.79 -8.73
CA CYS A 50 -16.08 -10.40 -7.53
C CYS A 50 -15.27 -9.36 -6.76
N SER A 51 -15.25 -9.47 -5.44
CA SER A 51 -14.41 -8.63 -4.60
C SER A 51 -12.94 -8.88 -4.90
N THR A 52 -12.17 -7.82 -5.14
CA THR A 52 -10.70 -7.92 -5.30
C THR A 52 -10.00 -8.42 -4.03
N ALA A 53 -10.68 -8.39 -2.88
CA ALA A 53 -10.17 -8.91 -1.61
C ALA A 53 -10.45 -10.41 -1.41
N ASP A 54 -11.31 -11.03 -2.22
CA ASP A 54 -11.60 -12.47 -2.14
C ASP A 54 -10.55 -13.25 -2.91
N ARG A 55 -9.38 -13.41 -2.29
CA ARG A 55 -8.21 -14.02 -2.93
C ARG A 55 -8.44 -15.46 -3.39
N GLU A 56 -9.30 -16.21 -2.70
CA GLU A 56 -9.60 -17.60 -3.04
C GLU A 56 -10.50 -17.67 -4.29
N ALA A 57 -11.53 -16.83 -4.34
CA ALA A 57 -12.36 -16.71 -5.54
C ALA A 57 -11.53 -16.23 -6.74
N VAL A 58 -10.68 -15.21 -6.55
CA VAL A 58 -9.80 -14.71 -7.62
C VAL A 58 -8.83 -15.80 -8.10
N LEU A 59 -8.26 -16.61 -7.20
CA LEU A 59 -7.41 -17.74 -7.57
C LEU A 59 -8.17 -18.79 -8.38
N ALA A 60 -9.42 -19.09 -8.01
CA ALA A 60 -10.26 -20.03 -8.75
C ALA A 60 -10.50 -19.54 -10.19
N TYR A 61 -10.89 -18.28 -10.36
CA TYR A 61 -11.05 -17.67 -11.68
C TYR A 61 -9.75 -17.62 -12.47
N ALA A 62 -8.63 -17.28 -11.83
CA ALA A 62 -7.33 -17.23 -12.47
C ALA A 62 -6.91 -18.60 -13.04
N LYS A 63 -7.21 -19.70 -12.34
CA LYS A 63 -6.98 -21.07 -12.79
C LYS A 63 -7.91 -21.44 -13.94
N GLU A 64 -9.21 -21.22 -13.78
CA GLU A 64 -10.23 -21.53 -14.79
C GLU A 64 -9.96 -20.81 -16.13
N LEU A 65 -9.53 -19.56 -16.03
CA LEU A 65 -9.28 -18.70 -17.19
C LEU A 65 -7.86 -18.80 -17.73
N GLU A 66 -7.02 -19.68 -17.18
CA GLU A 66 -5.64 -19.92 -17.63
C GLU A 66 -4.85 -18.62 -17.88
N ILE A 67 -4.84 -17.74 -16.87
CA ILE A 67 -4.19 -16.43 -17.00
C ILE A 67 -2.67 -16.56 -17.14
N ASP A 68 -2.07 -15.69 -17.95
CA ASP A 68 -0.61 -15.62 -18.11
C ASP A 68 0.02 -14.54 -17.20
N GLY A 69 -0.80 -13.67 -16.59
CA GLY A 69 -0.36 -12.65 -15.65
C GLY A 69 -1.51 -12.02 -14.87
N ILE A 70 -1.18 -11.41 -13.73
CA ILE A 70 -2.13 -10.69 -12.87
C ILE A 70 -1.51 -9.38 -12.39
N VAL A 71 -2.32 -8.30 -12.36
CA VAL A 71 -1.86 -6.97 -11.93
C VAL A 71 -2.99 -6.17 -11.28
N THR A 72 -2.62 -5.16 -10.51
CA THR A 72 -3.51 -4.10 -10.03
C THR A 72 -2.76 -2.78 -10.04
N PHE A 73 -3.48 -1.67 -9.92
CA PHE A 73 -2.89 -0.35 -9.81
C PHE A 73 -3.66 0.47 -8.77
N ALA A 74 -2.99 1.32 -8.00
CA ALA A 74 -3.63 2.22 -7.02
C ALA A 74 -4.59 1.53 -6.01
N SER A 75 -4.29 0.29 -5.58
CA SER A 75 -5.12 -0.45 -4.63
C SER A 75 -4.30 -1.36 -3.69
N ASP A 76 -4.07 -0.89 -2.46
CA ASP A 76 -3.37 -1.67 -1.42
C ASP A 76 -4.08 -3.00 -1.09
N ILE A 77 -5.41 -3.01 -1.16
CA ILE A 77 -6.23 -4.19 -0.86
C ILE A 77 -6.05 -5.25 -1.96
N ALA A 78 -6.07 -4.84 -3.23
CA ALA A 78 -5.95 -5.77 -4.33
C ALA A 78 -4.53 -6.34 -4.46
N THR A 79 -3.51 -5.60 -4.06
CA THR A 79 -2.12 -6.04 -4.28
C THR A 79 -1.73 -7.25 -3.46
N THR A 80 -2.26 -7.41 -2.25
CA THR A 80 -2.05 -8.64 -1.48
C THR A 80 -2.68 -9.84 -2.19
N THR A 81 -3.86 -9.67 -2.81
CA THR A 81 -4.48 -10.69 -3.66
C THR A 81 -3.66 -10.98 -4.92
N VAL A 82 -3.15 -9.95 -5.61
CA VAL A 82 -2.27 -10.11 -6.77
C VAL A 82 -1.05 -10.96 -6.41
N ALA A 83 -0.37 -10.62 -5.31
CA ALA A 83 0.81 -11.34 -4.84
C ALA A 83 0.49 -12.80 -4.46
N PHE A 84 -0.63 -13.02 -3.76
CA PHE A 84 -1.11 -14.37 -3.44
C PHE A 84 -1.34 -15.21 -4.70
N VAL A 85 -2.13 -14.72 -5.66
CA VAL A 85 -2.45 -15.47 -6.88
C VAL A 85 -1.21 -15.69 -7.75
N ALA A 86 -0.35 -14.67 -7.88
CA ALA A 86 0.89 -14.80 -8.65
C ALA A 86 1.80 -15.89 -8.06
N GLU A 87 1.95 -15.94 -6.73
CA GLU A 87 2.76 -16.96 -6.06
C GLU A 87 2.15 -18.37 -6.20
N GLN A 88 0.83 -18.52 -6.01
CA GLN A 88 0.15 -19.81 -6.16
C GLN A 88 0.20 -20.38 -7.58
N LEU A 89 0.28 -19.52 -8.59
CA LEU A 89 0.34 -19.90 -10.00
C LEU A 89 1.75 -19.85 -10.60
N ASN A 90 2.77 -19.58 -9.78
CA ASN A 90 4.15 -19.36 -10.23
C ASN A 90 4.29 -18.30 -11.33
N LEU A 91 3.46 -17.25 -11.30
CA LEU A 91 3.53 -16.11 -12.20
C LEU A 91 4.56 -15.10 -11.71
N THR A 92 5.00 -14.23 -12.62
CA THR A 92 5.87 -13.11 -12.25
C THR A 92 5.11 -12.15 -11.34
N GLY A 93 5.67 -11.84 -10.16
CA GLY A 93 5.03 -10.93 -9.21
C GLY A 93 5.80 -10.75 -7.91
N CYS A 94 5.26 -9.90 -7.04
CA CYS A 94 5.74 -9.76 -5.66
C CYS A 94 5.37 -11.03 -4.86
N LYS A 95 6.23 -11.45 -3.93
CA LYS A 95 5.90 -12.54 -3.00
C LYS A 95 4.78 -12.11 -2.06
N GLN A 96 3.89 -13.02 -1.70
CA GLN A 96 2.75 -12.73 -0.83
C GLN A 96 3.18 -12.10 0.49
N ASN A 97 4.17 -12.70 1.17
CA ASN A 97 4.64 -12.21 2.47
C ASN A 97 5.21 -10.78 2.41
N ILE A 98 5.79 -10.39 1.27
CA ILE A 98 6.31 -9.04 1.04
C ILE A 98 5.15 -8.06 0.85
N ALA A 99 4.18 -8.43 0.01
CA ALA A 99 2.97 -7.62 -0.19
C ALA A 99 2.19 -7.40 1.10
N GLU A 100 2.03 -8.44 1.92
CA GLU A 100 1.38 -8.37 3.24
C GLU A 100 2.15 -7.48 4.21
N THR A 101 3.48 -7.63 4.29
CA THR A 101 4.32 -6.84 5.19
C THR A 101 4.21 -5.35 4.87
N LEU A 102 4.26 -4.99 3.60
CA LEU A 102 4.28 -3.58 3.15
C LEU A 102 2.88 -2.95 3.14
N SER A 103 1.80 -3.74 3.00
CA SER A 103 0.41 -3.22 3.05
C SER A 103 -0.13 -3.06 4.47
N ASN A 104 0.51 -3.66 5.47
CA ASN A 104 0.10 -3.59 6.87
C ASN A 104 1.08 -2.71 7.68
N LYS A 105 0.59 -1.62 8.28
CA LYS A 105 1.47 -0.66 8.98
C LYS A 105 2.19 -1.29 10.17
N ALA A 106 1.57 -2.24 10.88
CA ALA A 106 2.20 -2.91 12.00
C ALA A 106 3.35 -3.82 11.54
N LEU A 107 3.10 -4.67 10.54
CA LEU A 107 4.12 -5.53 9.96
C LEU A 107 5.26 -4.71 9.36
N PHE A 108 4.92 -3.60 8.70
CA PHE A 108 5.91 -2.69 8.13
C PHE A 108 6.80 -2.05 9.20
N ARG A 109 6.23 -1.56 10.31
CA ARG A 109 7.02 -1.01 11.42
C ARG A 109 7.91 -2.05 12.10
N GLN A 110 7.40 -3.25 12.34
CA GLN A 110 8.19 -4.37 12.84
C GLN A 110 9.31 -4.76 11.87
N PHE A 111 9.04 -4.73 10.57
CA PHE A 111 10.06 -4.93 9.53
C PHE A 111 11.13 -3.85 9.59
N GLN A 112 10.76 -2.57 9.69
CA GLN A 112 11.72 -1.46 9.81
C GLN A 112 12.62 -1.61 11.04
N GLY A 113 12.04 -1.93 12.20
CA GLY A 113 12.82 -2.17 13.42
C GLY A 113 13.82 -3.32 13.27
N ARG A 114 13.39 -4.46 12.70
CA ARG A 114 14.28 -5.62 12.44
C ARG A 114 15.41 -5.30 11.46
N GLN A 115 15.13 -4.47 10.46
CA GLN A 115 16.11 -4.06 9.44
C GLN A 115 16.92 -2.82 9.83
N GLN A 116 16.72 -2.28 11.04
CA GLN A 116 17.37 -1.05 11.52
C GLN A 116 17.18 0.13 10.54
N LEU A 117 16.00 0.20 9.93
CA LEU A 117 15.62 1.31 9.06
C LEU A 117 15.13 2.48 9.91
N ASP A 118 15.38 3.69 9.43
CA ASP A 118 14.81 4.89 10.03
C ASP A 118 13.30 4.76 10.13
N SER A 119 12.80 4.87 11.36
CA SER A 119 11.38 4.88 11.67
C SER A 119 11.15 5.78 12.88
N PRO A 120 9.99 6.46 12.95
CA PRO A 120 9.59 7.12 14.18
C PRO A 120 9.47 6.09 15.30
N TRP A 121 9.58 6.53 16.54
CA TRP A 121 9.15 5.69 17.65
C TRP A 121 7.70 5.28 17.45
N PHE A 122 7.39 4.01 17.70
CA PHE A 122 6.04 3.48 17.55
C PHE A 122 5.70 2.47 18.64
N PHE A 123 4.41 2.39 18.91
CA PHE A 123 3.77 1.38 19.73
C PHE A 123 2.53 0.85 19.01
N ILE A 124 2.30 -0.47 19.05
CA ILE A 124 1.19 -1.12 18.34
C ILE A 124 0.46 -2.00 19.34
N THR A 125 -0.85 -1.82 19.46
CA THR A 125 -1.66 -2.63 20.35
C THR A 125 -3.11 -2.72 19.90
N GLN A 126 -3.81 -3.74 20.40
CA GLN A 126 -5.26 -3.88 20.36
C GLN A 126 -5.91 -3.48 21.69
N ASP A 127 -5.12 -3.33 22.75
CA ASP A 127 -5.58 -3.13 24.11
C ASP A 127 -5.25 -1.72 24.60
N ILE A 128 -6.29 -0.99 24.97
CA ILE A 128 -6.18 0.36 25.49
C ILE A 128 -5.45 0.41 26.84
N GLU A 129 -5.45 -0.68 27.61
CA GLU A 129 -4.70 -0.72 28.87
C GLU A 129 -3.19 -0.76 28.64
N GLU A 130 -2.74 -1.24 27.47
CA GLU A 130 -1.33 -1.14 27.13
C GLU A 130 -0.93 0.31 26.79
N LEU A 131 -1.82 1.12 26.22
CA LEU A 131 -1.56 2.55 26.02
C LEU A 131 -1.18 3.23 27.36
N ASN A 132 -1.85 2.88 28.46
CA ASN A 132 -1.53 3.42 29.79
C ASN A 132 -0.11 3.07 30.24
N LYS A 133 0.36 1.85 29.94
CA LYS A 133 1.71 1.38 30.29
C LYS A 133 2.80 2.11 29.49
N TYR A 134 2.51 2.43 28.23
CA TYR A 134 3.44 3.11 27.33
C TYR A 134 3.28 4.63 27.29
N TYR A 135 2.31 5.19 28.02
CA TYR A 135 1.99 6.62 28.01
C TYR A 135 3.20 7.51 28.32
N SER A 136 4.05 7.10 29.27
CA SER A 136 5.26 7.83 29.66
C SER A 136 6.36 7.84 28.58
N GLN A 137 6.26 6.98 27.57
CA GLN A 137 7.19 6.93 26.43
C GLN A 137 6.71 7.76 25.24
N LEU A 138 5.46 8.23 25.27
CA LEU A 138 4.92 9.08 24.21
C LEU A 138 5.60 10.44 24.22
N SER A 139 5.78 10.99 23.03
CA SER A 139 6.20 12.38 22.80
C SER A 139 5.21 13.03 21.85
N ALA A 140 4.78 14.24 22.17
CA ALA A 140 3.96 15.02 21.27
C ALA A 140 4.83 15.80 20.25
N PRO A 141 4.35 16.00 19.01
CA PRO A 141 3.08 15.50 18.49
C PRO A 141 3.07 13.98 18.29
N VAL A 142 1.91 13.36 18.55
CA VAL A 142 1.69 11.91 18.43
C VAL A 142 0.56 11.63 17.46
N ILE A 143 0.64 10.53 16.71
CA ILE A 143 -0.36 10.11 15.73
C ILE A 143 -0.91 8.72 16.06
N PHE A 144 -2.23 8.58 16.02
CA PHE A 144 -2.97 7.34 16.17
C PHE A 144 -3.52 6.95 14.81
N LYS A 145 -3.28 5.72 14.38
CA LYS A 145 -3.74 5.24 13.07
C LYS A 145 -4.15 3.76 13.10
N PRO A 146 -5.22 3.37 12.39
CA PRO A 146 -5.52 1.97 12.14
C PRO A 146 -4.42 1.32 11.29
N VAL A 147 -4.05 0.08 11.65
CA VAL A 147 -2.92 -0.60 10.98
C VAL A 147 -3.22 -1.01 9.55
N ASP A 148 -4.50 -1.15 9.20
CA ASP A 148 -4.97 -1.85 8.00
C ASP A 148 -5.95 -1.02 7.13
N THR A 149 -6.01 0.30 7.35
CA THR A 149 -6.88 1.21 6.57
C THR A 149 -6.07 2.27 5.81
N SER A 150 -6.46 2.57 4.57
CA SER A 150 -5.83 3.57 3.69
C SER A 150 -6.60 4.90 3.65
N GLY A 151 -6.07 5.91 2.96
CA GLY A 151 -6.76 7.18 2.71
C GLY A 151 -6.96 8.06 3.94
N SER A 152 -6.10 7.94 4.96
CA SER A 152 -6.11 8.75 6.19
C SER A 152 -7.40 8.64 7.02
N ARG A 153 -8.22 7.61 6.79
CA ARG A 153 -9.40 7.32 7.63
C ARG A 153 -8.98 6.79 8.99
N GLY A 154 -9.65 7.24 10.05
CA GLY A 154 -9.34 6.84 11.44
C GLY A 154 -8.04 7.43 11.99
N LEU A 155 -7.43 8.39 11.31
CA LEU A 155 -6.16 8.99 11.72
C LEU A 155 -6.41 10.19 12.64
N VAL A 156 -5.75 10.23 13.79
CA VAL A 156 -5.82 11.35 14.75
C VAL A 156 -4.41 11.79 15.10
N LYS A 157 -4.14 13.09 14.99
CA LYS A 157 -2.91 13.71 15.50
C LYS A 157 -3.25 14.51 16.75
N LEU A 158 -2.46 14.33 17.80
CA LEU A 158 -2.52 15.15 19.01
C LEU A 158 -1.22 15.93 19.14
N ASP A 159 -1.32 17.26 19.25
CA ASP A 159 -0.18 18.16 19.45
C ASP A 159 0.27 18.24 20.92
N THR A 160 -0.51 17.67 21.84
CA THR A 160 -0.21 17.61 23.28
C THR A 160 -0.61 16.26 23.84
N LEU A 161 0.12 15.79 24.86
CA LEU A 161 -0.22 14.55 25.56
C LEU A 161 -1.23 14.85 26.69
N ASN A 162 -2.43 14.33 26.54
CA ASN A 162 -3.45 14.29 27.58
C ASN A 162 -4.06 12.88 27.58
N PRO A 163 -4.19 12.21 28.75
CA PRO A 163 -4.66 10.83 28.81
C PRO A 163 -6.03 10.61 28.17
N ASP A 164 -6.99 11.51 28.43
CA ASP A 164 -8.35 11.41 27.89
C ASP A 164 -8.36 11.62 26.37
N LEU A 165 -7.56 12.57 25.87
CA LEU A 165 -7.41 12.78 24.42
C LEU A 165 -6.77 11.57 23.74
N CYS A 166 -5.73 10.98 24.36
CA CYS A 166 -5.08 9.77 23.85
C CYS A 166 -6.04 8.57 23.83
N HIS A 167 -6.84 8.40 24.89
CA HIS A 167 -7.87 7.36 24.97
C HIS A 167 -8.90 7.52 23.84
N ASN A 168 -9.43 8.74 23.67
CA ASN A 168 -10.40 9.03 22.62
C ASN A 168 -9.81 8.84 21.21
N ALA A 169 -8.56 9.25 20.99
CA ALA A 169 -7.86 9.06 19.73
C ALA A 169 -7.64 7.57 19.41
N PHE A 170 -7.31 6.76 20.43
CA PHE A 170 -7.19 5.30 20.29
C PHE A 170 -8.52 4.66 19.90
N MET A 171 -9.59 4.93 20.65
CA MET A 171 -10.92 4.36 20.38
C MET A 171 -11.43 4.75 19.00
N TYR A 172 -11.23 6.00 18.61
CA TYR A 172 -11.57 6.47 17.27
C TYR A 172 -10.77 5.70 16.21
N ALA A 173 -9.43 5.65 16.30
CA ALA A 173 -8.61 4.94 15.33
C ALA A 173 -8.93 3.43 15.26
N GLN A 174 -9.19 2.81 16.40
CA GLN A 174 -9.53 1.39 16.50
C GLN A 174 -10.84 1.07 15.78
N SER A 175 -11.85 1.94 15.86
CA SER A 175 -13.14 1.75 15.17
C SER A 175 -13.02 1.65 13.64
N PHE A 176 -11.91 2.11 13.06
CA PHE A 176 -11.60 2.00 11.63
C PHE A 176 -10.65 0.85 11.29
N SER A 177 -10.18 0.07 12.27
CA SER A 177 -9.31 -1.08 12.04
C SER A 177 -10.11 -2.37 12.01
N ARG A 178 -9.99 -3.17 10.95
CA ARG A 178 -10.65 -4.48 10.87
C ARG A 178 -9.98 -5.49 11.81
N ALA A 179 -8.71 -5.28 12.11
CA ALA A 179 -7.94 -6.06 13.07
C ALA A 179 -8.09 -5.58 14.52
N ASN A 180 -8.89 -4.53 14.78
CA ASN A 180 -8.97 -3.83 16.06
C ASN A 180 -7.60 -3.36 16.59
N THR A 181 -6.63 -3.14 15.69
CA THR A 181 -5.25 -2.80 16.06
C THR A 181 -4.94 -1.35 15.69
N VAL A 182 -4.34 -0.63 16.63
CA VAL A 182 -3.90 0.76 16.45
C VAL A 182 -2.38 0.82 16.51
N SER A 183 -1.81 1.63 15.62
CA SER A 183 -0.42 2.06 15.69
C SER A 183 -0.39 3.50 16.21
N ILE A 184 0.41 3.72 17.24
CA ILE A 184 0.64 4.99 17.93
C ILE A 184 2.08 5.36 17.63
N GLU A 185 2.32 6.51 17.01
CA GLU A 185 3.67 6.88 16.56
C GLU A 185 4.00 8.32 16.90
N GLU A 186 5.29 8.59 17.07
CA GLU A 186 5.81 9.95 17.00
C GLU A 186 5.46 10.57 15.64
N PHE A 187 4.96 11.80 15.65
CA PHE A 187 4.72 12.54 14.43
C PHE A 187 6.00 13.27 14.00
N VAL A 188 6.58 12.82 12.89
CA VAL A 188 7.79 13.41 12.32
C VAL A 188 7.43 14.65 11.49
N GLU A 189 7.92 15.81 11.92
CA GLU A 189 7.83 17.04 11.15
C GLU A 189 8.92 17.10 10.06
N GLY A 190 8.56 17.63 8.91
CA GLY A 190 9.49 17.80 7.80
C GLY A 190 8.82 17.84 6.44
N ILE A 191 9.65 17.73 5.40
CA ILE A 191 9.19 17.68 4.02
C ILE A 191 8.69 16.27 3.72
N ASP A 192 7.40 16.14 3.40
CA ASP A 192 6.79 14.87 2.98
C ASP A 192 7.10 14.59 1.51
N VAL A 193 7.94 13.59 1.29
CA VAL A 193 8.32 13.10 -0.04
C VAL A 193 7.82 11.68 -0.24
N SER A 194 7.43 11.39 -1.47
CA SER A 194 7.10 10.05 -1.94
C SER A 194 8.01 9.66 -3.09
N GLY A 195 7.96 8.39 -3.47
CA GLY A 195 8.62 7.95 -4.69
C GLY A 195 7.90 6.77 -5.27
N ASP A 196 7.91 6.73 -6.59
CA ASP A 196 7.38 5.65 -7.41
C ASP A 196 8.56 5.04 -8.16
N GLY A 197 8.39 3.87 -8.75
CA GLY A 197 9.51 3.15 -9.35
C GLY A 197 9.20 1.72 -9.77
N PHE A 198 10.21 1.05 -10.28
CA PHE A 198 10.08 -0.30 -10.82
C PHE A 198 11.34 -1.09 -10.48
N LEU A 199 11.15 -2.37 -10.14
CA LEU A 199 12.24 -3.32 -10.04
C LEU A 199 12.28 -4.15 -11.33
N ILE A 200 13.27 -3.89 -12.18
CA ILE A 200 13.43 -4.58 -13.46
C ILE A 200 14.73 -5.36 -13.40
N ASN A 201 14.66 -6.69 -13.53
CA ASN A 201 15.84 -7.58 -13.45
C ASN A 201 16.72 -7.34 -12.21
N GLY A 202 16.09 -7.05 -11.06
CA GLY A 202 16.78 -6.76 -9.80
C GLY A 202 17.35 -5.34 -9.69
N GLN A 203 17.13 -4.47 -10.68
CA GLN A 203 17.54 -3.06 -10.65
C GLN A 203 16.38 -2.14 -10.34
N LEU A 204 16.55 -1.29 -9.32
CA LEU A 204 15.57 -0.28 -8.94
C LEU A 204 15.70 0.96 -9.83
N HIS A 205 14.63 1.27 -10.56
CA HIS A 205 14.41 2.52 -11.26
C HIS A 205 13.37 3.31 -10.47
N ALA A 206 13.77 4.38 -9.79
CA ALA A 206 12.87 5.13 -8.92
C ALA A 206 12.93 6.63 -9.20
N LEU A 207 11.80 7.29 -8.96
CA LEU A 207 11.63 8.74 -8.99
C LEU A 207 11.17 9.22 -7.61
N ILE A 208 11.51 10.46 -7.27
CA ILE A 208 11.06 11.09 -6.02
C ILE A 208 10.13 12.24 -6.39
N SER A 209 8.93 12.21 -5.83
CA SER A 209 7.92 13.26 -5.92
C SER A 209 7.71 13.90 -4.55
N GLN A 210 7.23 15.14 -4.53
CA GLN A 210 6.82 15.80 -3.29
C GLN A 210 5.30 15.86 -3.22
N LYS A 211 4.71 15.50 -2.08
CA LYS A 211 3.25 15.53 -1.90
C LYS A 211 2.78 16.94 -1.55
N PHE A 212 1.74 17.40 -2.25
CA PHE A 212 0.91 18.50 -1.77
C PHE A 212 -0.25 17.91 -0.96
N LYS A 213 -0.48 18.42 0.25
CA LYS A 213 -1.46 17.85 1.18
C LYS A 213 -2.36 18.94 1.75
N GLN A 214 -3.63 18.58 1.96
CA GLN A 214 -4.52 19.31 2.86
C GLN A 214 -4.72 18.46 4.12
N GLY A 215 -4.07 18.84 5.22
CA GLY A 215 -3.94 17.99 6.39
C GLY A 215 -3.16 16.70 6.07
N PHE A 216 -3.80 15.54 6.27
CA PHE A 216 -3.23 14.22 5.98
C PHE A 216 -3.63 13.65 4.63
N ILE A 217 -4.37 14.41 3.81
CA ILE A 217 -4.89 13.94 2.53
C ILE A 217 -4.00 14.50 1.42
N PRO A 218 -3.32 13.65 0.62
CA PRO A 218 -2.65 14.08 -0.59
C PRO A 218 -3.67 14.64 -1.60
N THR A 219 -3.40 15.84 -2.09
CA THR A 219 -4.22 16.55 -3.08
C THR A 219 -3.47 16.78 -4.39
N GLY A 220 -2.17 16.49 -4.43
CA GLY A 220 -1.37 16.54 -5.64
C GLY A 220 0.07 16.10 -5.40
N HIS A 221 0.83 15.99 -6.49
CA HIS A 221 2.25 15.68 -6.47
C HIS A 221 3.01 16.70 -7.32
N TYR A 222 4.20 17.07 -6.87
CA TYR A 222 5.13 17.93 -7.58
C TYR A 222 6.35 17.12 -8.01
N PHE A 223 6.65 17.17 -9.31
CA PHE A 223 7.80 16.54 -9.93
C PHE A 223 8.39 17.46 -11.01
N PRO A 224 9.73 17.69 -11.04
CA PRO A 224 10.74 17.16 -10.12
C PRO A 224 10.62 17.76 -8.71
N THR A 225 11.02 17.03 -7.67
CA THR A 225 10.97 17.53 -6.28
C THR A 225 11.96 18.67 -6.00
N ASN A 226 11.63 19.56 -5.05
CA ASN A 226 12.48 20.69 -4.64
C ASN A 226 13.45 20.34 -3.48
N ILE A 227 13.48 19.08 -3.00
CA ILE A 227 14.47 18.67 -1.99
C ILE A 227 15.89 18.69 -2.55
N LYS A 228 16.88 18.94 -1.68
CA LYS A 228 18.29 19.08 -2.08
C LYS A 228 18.78 17.80 -2.77
N PRO A 229 19.64 17.89 -3.80
CA PRO A 229 20.17 16.71 -4.49
C PRO A 229 20.82 15.68 -3.56
N VAL A 230 21.48 16.12 -2.49
CA VAL A 230 22.06 15.23 -1.46
C VAL A 230 21.01 14.39 -0.73
N ASP A 231 19.83 14.96 -0.47
CA ASP A 231 18.72 14.25 0.17
C ASP A 231 18.08 13.26 -0.81
N GLN A 232 17.94 13.63 -2.08
CA GLN A 232 17.47 12.72 -3.13
C GLN A 232 18.38 11.51 -3.26
N GLN A 233 19.70 11.72 -3.31
CA GLN A 233 20.70 10.64 -3.37
C GLN A 233 20.63 9.74 -2.13
N ARG A 234 20.46 10.32 -0.93
CA ARG A 234 20.30 9.58 0.32
C ARG A 234 19.06 8.68 0.30
N ILE A 235 17.92 9.18 -0.18
CA ILE A 235 16.68 8.41 -0.31
C ILE A 235 16.87 7.27 -1.32
N LEU A 236 17.38 7.56 -2.52
CA LEU A 236 17.59 6.55 -3.56
C LEU A 236 18.58 5.46 -3.13
N ALA A 237 19.65 5.82 -2.41
CA ALA A 237 20.61 4.85 -1.89
C ALA A 237 19.97 3.90 -0.87
N LYS A 238 19.12 4.41 0.04
CA LYS A 238 18.36 3.60 0.99
C LYS A 238 17.38 2.66 0.29
N SER A 239 16.63 3.17 -0.70
CA SER A 239 15.67 2.36 -1.47
C SER A 239 16.36 1.24 -2.27
N LYS A 240 17.55 1.48 -2.82
CA LYS A 240 18.34 0.44 -3.49
C LYS A 240 18.73 -0.68 -2.53
N ASN A 241 19.14 -0.36 -1.31
CA ASN A 241 19.45 -1.37 -0.30
C ASN A 241 18.22 -2.24 0.03
N LEU A 242 17.03 -1.63 0.16
CA LEU A 242 15.77 -2.37 0.36
C LEU A 242 15.41 -3.27 -0.83
N SER A 243 15.66 -2.81 -2.06
CA SER A 243 15.42 -3.60 -3.27
C SER A 243 16.32 -4.84 -3.36
N CYS A 244 17.55 -4.80 -2.84
CA CYS A 244 18.42 -5.96 -2.74
C CYS A 244 17.82 -7.06 -1.83
N HIS A 245 16.97 -6.68 -0.88
CA HIS A 245 16.22 -7.61 -0.03
C HIS A 245 14.92 -8.12 -0.71
N ARG A 246 14.65 -7.72 -1.96
CA ARG A 246 13.41 -7.95 -2.72
C ARG A 246 12.14 -7.38 -2.08
N LEU A 247 12.29 -6.54 -1.04
CA LEU A 247 11.19 -5.87 -0.34
C LEU A 247 10.98 -4.47 -0.90
N LEU A 248 10.39 -4.39 -2.09
CA LEU A 248 9.86 -3.14 -2.60
C LEU A 248 8.54 -3.44 -3.31
N MET A 249 7.43 -3.02 -2.69
CA MET A 249 6.23 -2.73 -3.45
C MET A 249 6.42 -1.33 -3.96
N VAL A 250 6.26 -1.19 -5.26
CA VAL A 250 6.28 0.11 -5.87
C VAL A 250 4.92 0.33 -6.50
N TYR A 251 4.30 1.42 -6.10
CA TYR A 251 3.16 2.02 -6.78
C TYR A 251 3.65 3.32 -7.40
#